data_AF-A0AAU9UWK6-F1
#
_entry.id   AF-A0AAU9UWK6-F1
#
_cell.length_a   1.000
_cell.length_b   1.000
_cell.length_c   1.000
_cell.angle_alpha   90.00
_cell.angle_beta   90.00
_cell.angle_gamma   90.00
#
_symmetry.space_group_name_H-M   'P 1'
#
loop_
_entity.id
_entity.type
_entity.pdbx_description
1 polymer ?
#
loop_
_entity_poly.entity_id
_entity_poly.type
_entity_poly.pdbx_seq_one_letter_code
_entity_poly.pdbx_strand_id
1 'polypeptide(L)'
;MRCYICKATSKDFNNLKALKEVNYENLKFGLSVLHARIRFFKTLLHLSYKITVQKWQIRSQAEKDTVKERKKEIQNQFKTRLGLIVDVPKAGYGSSNDGNTSRRFFEKPQVYAEITGITLKLIERFSVILEVISSGHRMNTEKFTTYCHDTALLYVELYSWHPMSPTVHKAPWWLNMPYYKSEPCQKRQPRPEINNVLNVLLLTSDPYLPSIRLKPQKRSKPFSFEATEMLLPSEVDASNEVIESTEDFVQEANYSFHEEGWQTSD
;
A
#
# COMPACT_ATOMS: atom_id res chain seq x y z
N MET A 1 0.18 8.31 -21.57
CA MET A 1 -0.85 7.63 -20.76
C MET A 1 -1.89 8.66 -20.33
N ARG A 2 -3.11 8.23 -20.00
CA ARG A 2 -4.21 9.11 -19.56
C ARG A 2 -4.81 8.58 -18.26
N CYS A 3 -5.12 9.45 -17.31
CA CYS A 3 -5.88 9.09 -16.11
C CYS A 3 -7.36 8.92 -16.50
N TYR A 4 -7.98 7.81 -16.10
CA TYR A 4 -9.39 7.57 -16.42
C TYR A 4 -10.36 8.34 -15.52
N ILE A 5 -9.89 8.86 -14.37
CA ILE A 5 -10.72 9.61 -13.41
C ILE A 5 -10.88 11.07 -13.85
N CYS A 6 -9.76 11.77 -14.07
CA CYS A 6 -9.73 13.20 -14.38
C CYS A 6 -9.38 13.51 -15.87
N LYS A 7 -9.22 12.47 -16.70
CA LYS A 7 -8.83 12.56 -18.12
C LYS A 7 -7.49 13.28 -18.39
N ALA A 8 -6.72 13.64 -17.35
CA ALA A 8 -5.41 14.25 -17.48
C ALA A 8 -4.43 13.35 -18.25
N THR A 9 -3.60 13.96 -19.08
CA THR A 9 -2.53 13.26 -19.80
C THR A 9 -1.23 13.29 -19.01
N SER A 10 -0.27 12.45 -19.39
CA SER A 10 1.05 12.42 -18.74
C SER A 10 1.74 13.79 -18.68
N LYS A 11 1.48 14.71 -19.62
CA LYS A 11 2.05 16.07 -19.57
C LYS A 11 1.43 16.94 -18.48
N ASP A 12 0.18 16.67 -18.12
CA ASP A 12 -0.59 17.48 -17.19
C ASP A 12 -0.39 17.03 -15.73
N PHE A 13 0.10 15.81 -15.49
CA PHE A 13 0.16 15.23 -14.14
C PHE A 13 1.00 16.02 -13.15
N ASN A 14 2.05 16.71 -13.62
CA ASN A 14 2.92 17.51 -12.76
C ASN A 14 2.37 18.93 -12.53
N ASN A 15 1.29 19.32 -13.20
CA ASN A 15 0.63 20.60 -12.98
C ASN A 15 -0.47 20.45 -11.92
N LEU A 16 -0.11 20.71 -10.66
CA LEU A 16 -1.02 20.56 -9.52
C LEU A 16 -2.08 21.69 -9.42
N LYS A 17 -1.86 22.83 -10.08
CA LYS A 17 -2.79 23.97 -10.06
C LYS A 17 -4.01 23.75 -10.97
N ALA A 18 -3.83 22.99 -12.05
CA ALA A 18 -4.87 22.71 -13.01
C ALA A 18 -5.81 21.60 -12.50
N LEU A 19 -6.78 21.97 -11.66
CA LEU A 19 -7.85 21.07 -11.25
C LEU A 19 -8.68 20.69 -12.48
N LYS A 20 -8.71 19.39 -12.78
CA LYS A 20 -9.56 18.83 -13.84
C LYS A 20 -10.77 18.16 -13.20
N GLU A 21 -11.92 18.29 -13.87
CA GLU A 21 -13.17 17.66 -13.42
C GLU A 21 -13.01 16.15 -13.26
N VAL A 22 -13.51 15.65 -12.13
CA VAL A 22 -13.47 14.24 -11.76
C VAL A 22 -14.74 13.57 -12.26
N ASN A 23 -14.58 12.46 -12.98
CA ASN A 23 -15.71 11.60 -13.31
C ASN A 23 -16.03 10.65 -12.14
N TYR A 24 -17.08 10.96 -11.38
CA TYR A 24 -17.51 10.18 -10.23
C TYR A 24 -17.91 8.73 -10.57
N GLU A 25 -18.46 8.48 -11.76
CA GLU A 25 -18.79 7.12 -12.23
C GLU A 25 -17.57 6.21 -12.28
N ASN A 26 -16.40 6.78 -12.56
CA ASN A 26 -15.17 6.02 -12.67
C ASN A 26 -14.55 5.70 -11.31
N LEU A 27 -15.04 6.29 -10.21
CA LEU A 27 -14.56 5.97 -8.88
C LEU A 27 -14.92 4.53 -8.49
N LYS A 28 -16.05 3.98 -8.99
CA LYS A 28 -16.49 2.60 -8.71
C LYS A 28 -15.48 1.49 -9.04
N PHE A 29 -14.54 1.74 -9.96
CA PHE A 29 -13.50 0.77 -10.31
C PHE A 29 -12.45 0.56 -9.22
N GLY A 30 -12.37 1.47 -8.25
CA GLY A 30 -11.45 1.38 -7.12
C GLY A 30 -9.96 1.38 -7.50
N LEU A 31 -9.12 1.09 -6.50
CA LEU A 31 -7.68 0.96 -6.64
C LEU A 31 -7.24 -0.39 -6.10
N SER A 32 -6.77 -1.26 -7.00
CA SER A 32 -6.12 -2.50 -6.56
C SER A 32 -4.82 -2.17 -5.82
N VAL A 33 -4.76 -2.51 -4.53
CA VAL A 33 -3.57 -2.35 -3.67
C VAL A 33 -2.33 -2.99 -4.29
N LEU A 34 -2.50 -4.18 -4.88
CA LEU A 34 -1.42 -4.88 -5.58
C LEU A 34 -0.87 -4.05 -6.74
N HIS A 35 -1.76 -3.53 -7.60
CA HIS A 35 -1.37 -2.71 -8.73
C HIS A 35 -0.81 -1.36 -8.29
N ALA A 36 -1.34 -0.75 -7.22
CA ALA A 36 -0.79 0.47 -6.64
C ALA A 36 0.68 0.27 -6.27
N ARG A 37 0.98 -0.74 -5.44
CA ARG A 37 2.35 -1.04 -5.00
C ARG A 37 3.31 -1.31 -6.17
N ILE A 38 2.89 -2.14 -7.14
CA ILE A 38 3.73 -2.44 -8.32
C ILE A 38 3.97 -1.18 -9.17
N ARG A 39 2.97 -0.31 -9.33
CA ARG A 39 3.08 0.89 -10.16
C ARG A 39 3.92 1.98 -9.50
N PHE A 40 3.80 2.18 -8.19
CA PHE A 40 4.67 3.06 -7.41
C PHE A 40 6.13 2.61 -7.52
N PHE A 41 6.39 1.32 -7.31
CA PHE A 41 7.72 0.73 -7.49
C PHE A 41 8.27 0.95 -8.90
N LYS A 42 7.48 0.67 -9.95
CA LYS A 42 7.90 0.90 -11.35
C LYS A 42 8.18 2.38 -11.63
N THR A 43 7.40 3.30 -11.08
CA THR A 43 7.65 4.75 -11.24
C THR A 43 9.01 5.13 -10.69
N LEU A 44 9.35 4.68 -9.47
CA LEU A 44 10.67 4.94 -8.87
C LEU A 44 11.81 4.32 -9.68
N LEU A 45 11.66 3.08 -10.17
CA LEU A 45 12.68 2.47 -11.03
C LEU A 45 12.90 3.25 -12.33
N HIS A 46 11.82 3.61 -13.04
CA HIS A 46 11.93 4.36 -14.28
C HIS A 46 12.50 5.76 -14.08
N LEU A 47 12.24 6.36 -12.91
CA LEU A 47 12.87 7.61 -12.50
C LEU A 47 14.38 7.41 -12.31
N SER A 48 14.80 6.38 -11.57
CA SER A 48 16.21 6.07 -11.29
C SER A 48 17.05 5.83 -12.54
N TYR A 49 16.46 5.17 -13.56
CA TYR A 49 17.15 4.91 -14.83
C TYR A 49 17.42 6.19 -15.63
N LYS A 50 16.60 7.22 -15.44
CA LYS A 50 16.65 8.46 -16.21
C LYS A 50 17.30 9.61 -15.47
N ILE A 51 17.75 9.39 -14.23
CA ILE A 51 18.24 10.46 -13.35
C ILE A 51 19.47 11.16 -13.93
N THR A 52 20.26 10.46 -14.75
CA THR A 52 21.44 11.00 -15.44
C THR A 52 21.08 11.91 -16.62
N VAL A 53 19.99 11.61 -17.33
CA VAL A 53 19.56 12.34 -18.52
C VAL A 53 18.56 13.46 -18.17
N GLN A 54 17.80 13.29 -17.09
CA GLN A 54 16.79 14.22 -16.58
C GLN A 54 15.75 14.64 -17.64
N LYS A 55 15.40 13.71 -18.53
CA LYS A 55 14.35 13.90 -19.56
C LYS A 55 13.33 12.79 -19.48
N TRP A 56 12.06 13.16 -19.64
CA TRP A 56 10.99 12.16 -19.73
C TRP A 56 11.08 11.32 -21.01
N GLN A 57 11.16 11.98 -22.17
CA GLN A 57 11.22 11.33 -23.48
C GLN A 57 12.64 11.33 -24.01
N ILE A 58 13.19 10.13 -24.20
CA ILE A 58 14.54 9.93 -24.72
C ILE A 58 14.43 9.55 -26.19
N ARG A 59 14.95 10.41 -27.08
CA ARG A 59 14.90 10.20 -28.54
C ARG A 59 16.27 9.85 -29.10
N SER A 60 17.32 10.50 -28.60
CA SER A 60 18.70 10.30 -29.04
C SER A 60 19.20 8.90 -28.70
N GLN A 61 20.00 8.31 -29.59
CA GLN A 61 20.57 6.97 -29.37
C GLN A 61 21.58 6.98 -28.23
N ALA A 62 22.44 8.00 -28.14
CA ALA A 62 23.42 8.13 -27.06
C ALA A 62 22.76 8.14 -25.67
N GLU A 63 21.67 8.91 -25.51
CA GLU A 63 20.91 8.95 -24.24
C GLU A 63 20.24 7.61 -23.93
N LYS A 64 19.77 6.86 -24.94
CA LYS A 64 19.21 5.51 -24.74
C LYS A 64 20.26 4.55 -24.22
N ASP A 65 21.48 4.64 -24.73
CA ASP A 65 22.58 3.77 -24.33
C ASP A 65 23.02 4.09 -22.90
N THR A 66 23.11 5.37 -22.51
CA THR A 66 23.35 5.78 -21.11
C THR A 66 22.29 5.23 -20.15
N VAL A 67 21.00 5.33 -20.52
CA VAL A 67 19.92 4.80 -19.68
C VAL A 67 19.93 3.26 -19.62
N LYS A 68 20.31 2.59 -20.71
CA LYS A 68 20.44 1.13 -20.74
C LYS A 68 21.59 0.66 -19.85
N GLU A 69 22.71 1.37 -19.85
CA GLU A 69 23.85 1.12 -18.96
C GLU A 69 23.46 1.32 -17.49
N ARG A 70 22.87 2.48 -17.16
CA ARG A 70 22.40 2.76 -15.80
C ARG A 70 21.37 1.73 -15.32
N LYS A 71 20.46 1.29 -16.19
CA LYS A 71 19.51 0.23 -15.87
C LYS A 71 20.21 -1.08 -15.51
N LYS A 72 21.23 -1.51 -16.27
CA LYS A 72 22.01 -2.72 -15.95
C LYS A 72 22.76 -2.60 -14.63
N GLU A 73 23.37 -1.44 -14.39
CA GLU A 73 24.08 -1.15 -13.13
C GLU A 73 23.13 -1.30 -11.94
N ILE A 74 21.98 -0.64 -11.98
CA ILE A 74 20.97 -0.71 -10.92
C ILE A 74 20.50 -2.17 -10.76
N GLN A 75 20.15 -2.88 -11.84
CA GLN A 75 19.75 -4.29 -11.76
C GLN A 75 20.80 -5.18 -11.08
N ASN A 76 22.08 -4.96 -11.35
CA ASN A 76 23.17 -5.67 -10.70
C ASN A 76 23.27 -5.33 -9.21
N GLN A 77 23.16 -4.05 -8.84
CA GLN A 77 23.17 -3.65 -7.43
C GLN A 77 22.00 -4.26 -6.63
N PHE A 78 20.80 -4.31 -7.21
CA PHE A 78 19.64 -4.98 -6.63
C PHE A 78 19.87 -6.49 -6.42
N LYS A 79 20.51 -7.15 -7.40
CA LYS A 79 20.84 -8.57 -7.30
C LYS A 79 21.90 -8.82 -6.21
N THR A 80 22.97 -8.05 -6.19
CA THR A 80 24.10 -8.25 -5.27
C THR A 80 23.76 -7.87 -3.82
N ARG A 81 23.16 -6.70 -3.59
CA ARG A 81 22.90 -6.21 -2.22
C ARG A 81 21.65 -6.82 -1.58
N LEU A 82 20.63 -7.16 -2.39
CA LEU A 82 19.31 -7.53 -1.87
C LEU A 82 18.81 -8.90 -2.35
N GLY A 83 19.52 -9.54 -3.28
CA GLY A 83 19.09 -10.80 -3.90
C GLY A 83 17.80 -10.65 -4.71
N LEU A 84 17.51 -9.46 -5.24
CA LEU A 84 16.28 -9.17 -5.97
C LEU A 84 16.53 -9.05 -7.46
N ILE A 85 15.71 -9.73 -8.26
CA ILE A 85 15.71 -9.61 -9.73
C ILE A 85 14.62 -8.63 -10.13
N VAL A 86 15.01 -7.55 -10.78
CA VAL A 86 14.13 -6.40 -11.06
C VAL A 86 14.11 -6.09 -12.55
N ASP A 87 12.92 -5.79 -13.09
CA ASP A 87 12.69 -5.31 -14.45
C ASP A 87 13.23 -6.22 -15.58
N VAL A 88 13.24 -7.53 -15.30
CA VAL A 88 13.57 -8.60 -16.26
C VAL A 88 12.27 -9.26 -16.75
N PRO A 89 12.05 -9.40 -18.08
CA PRO A 89 10.90 -10.11 -18.62
C PRO A 89 10.97 -11.60 -18.26
N LYS A 90 9.82 -12.20 -17.93
CA LYS A 90 9.70 -13.64 -17.66
C LYS A 90 9.14 -14.34 -18.90
N ALA A 91 9.60 -15.56 -19.19
CA ALA A 91 9.05 -16.37 -20.27
C ALA A 91 7.56 -16.68 -20.00
N GLY A 92 6.73 -16.61 -21.04
CA GLY A 92 5.29 -16.88 -20.94
C GLY A 92 4.43 -15.67 -20.56
N TYR A 93 4.77 -14.91 -19.51
CA TYR A 93 4.07 -13.66 -19.17
C TYR A 93 4.78 -12.79 -18.11
N GLY A 94 4.63 -11.48 -18.25
CA GLY A 94 4.90 -10.51 -17.18
C GLY A 94 6.38 -10.13 -17.00
N SER A 95 6.65 -9.54 -15.85
CA SER A 95 7.97 -9.03 -15.46
C SER A 95 8.31 -9.46 -14.05
N SER A 96 9.60 -9.45 -13.69
CA SER A 96 10.07 -9.71 -12.33
C SER A 96 9.63 -8.65 -11.30
N ASN A 97 9.01 -7.56 -11.76
CA ASN A 97 8.38 -6.54 -10.94
C ASN A 97 6.99 -6.99 -10.47
N ASP A 98 6.95 -8.04 -9.64
CA ASP A 98 5.73 -8.57 -9.05
C ASP A 98 5.45 -7.99 -7.64
N GLY A 99 4.36 -8.46 -7.04
CA GLY A 99 3.93 -8.03 -5.71
C GLY A 99 4.95 -8.34 -4.61
N ASN A 100 5.72 -9.42 -4.75
CA ASN A 100 6.73 -9.81 -3.77
C ASN A 100 7.97 -8.91 -3.85
N THR A 101 8.47 -8.69 -5.07
CA THR A 101 9.59 -7.77 -5.33
C THR A 101 9.27 -6.37 -4.83
N SER A 102 8.06 -5.86 -5.13
CA SER A 102 7.65 -4.53 -4.67
C SER A 102 7.41 -4.45 -3.16
N ARG A 103 6.98 -5.52 -2.49
CA ARG A 103 6.87 -5.54 -1.02
C ARG A 103 8.24 -5.41 -0.37
N ARG A 104 9.21 -6.23 -0.79
CA ARG A 104 10.59 -6.15 -0.28
C ARG A 104 11.21 -4.78 -0.54
N PHE A 105 10.87 -4.15 -1.67
CA PHE A 105 11.31 -2.79 -1.99
C PHE A 105 10.91 -1.74 -0.95
N PHE A 106 9.69 -1.77 -0.43
CA PHE A 106 9.28 -0.74 0.54
C PHE A 106 9.68 -1.08 1.99
N GLU A 107 10.29 -2.24 2.26
CA GLU A 107 10.71 -2.63 3.61
C GLU A 107 12.04 -2.00 4.06
N LYS A 108 12.93 -1.61 3.13
CA LYS A 108 14.27 -1.09 3.44
C LYS A 108 14.61 0.20 2.67
N PRO A 109 13.85 1.30 2.87
CA PRO A 109 13.92 2.49 2.02
C PRO A 109 15.33 3.10 1.89
N GLN A 110 16.15 3.04 2.96
CA GLN A 110 17.54 3.53 2.98
C GLN A 110 18.41 2.89 1.90
N VAL A 111 18.45 1.56 1.85
CA VAL A 111 19.27 0.81 0.87
C VAL A 111 18.81 1.11 -0.56
N TYR A 112 17.52 1.30 -0.77
CA TYR A 112 16.98 1.63 -2.09
C TYR A 112 17.30 3.05 -2.53
N ALA A 113 17.28 4.02 -1.61
CA ALA A 113 17.70 5.39 -1.89
C ALA A 113 19.16 5.42 -2.38
N GLU A 114 20.05 4.69 -1.71
CA GLU A 114 21.46 4.57 -2.12
C GLU A 114 21.62 3.95 -3.52
N ILE A 115 20.93 2.84 -3.80
CA ILE A 115 21.04 2.14 -5.09
C ILE A 115 20.51 3.02 -6.23
N THR A 116 19.34 3.62 -6.02
CA THR A 116 18.61 4.33 -7.08
C THR A 116 19.09 5.77 -7.26
N GLY A 117 19.69 6.37 -6.24
CA GLY A 117 20.01 7.80 -6.19
C GLY A 117 18.78 8.70 -6.01
N ILE A 118 17.66 8.14 -5.56
CA ILE A 118 16.42 8.88 -5.30
C ILE A 118 16.42 9.37 -3.84
N THR A 119 15.84 10.54 -3.61
CA THR A 119 15.67 11.11 -2.27
C THR A 119 14.93 10.15 -1.33
N LEU A 120 15.57 9.81 -0.21
CA LEU A 120 15.02 8.90 0.82
C LEU A 120 13.61 9.29 1.25
N LYS A 121 13.40 10.58 1.55
CA LYS A 121 12.12 11.15 1.96
C LYS A 121 10.98 10.80 1.01
N LEU A 122 11.21 10.82 -0.31
CA LEU A 122 10.18 10.48 -1.28
C LEU A 122 9.79 8.99 -1.20
N ILE A 123 10.77 8.11 -1.02
CA ILE A 123 10.54 6.66 -0.92
C ILE A 123 9.77 6.33 0.36
N GLU A 124 10.12 6.97 1.48
CA GLU A 124 9.43 6.82 2.76
C GLU A 124 7.97 7.26 2.65
N ARG A 125 7.70 8.45 2.10
CA ARG A 125 6.32 8.92 1.91
C ARG A 125 5.49 7.99 1.03
N PHE A 126 6.08 7.45 -0.03
CA PHE A 126 5.41 6.44 -0.86
C PHE A 126 5.15 5.13 -0.10
N SER A 127 6.06 4.72 0.79
CA SER A 127 5.85 3.57 1.67
C SER A 127 4.65 3.79 2.59
N VAL A 128 4.58 4.94 3.26
CA VAL A 128 3.49 5.33 4.17
C VAL A 128 2.14 5.35 3.43
N ILE A 129 2.07 5.97 2.24
CA ILE A 129 0.84 5.99 1.43
C ILE A 129 0.37 4.56 1.12
N LEU A 130 1.29 3.67 0.72
CA LEU A 130 0.96 2.29 0.40
C LEU A 130 0.59 1.47 1.64
N GLU A 131 1.20 1.76 2.79
CA GLU A 131 0.90 1.15 4.08
C GLU A 131 -0.52 1.49 4.52
N VAL A 132 -0.89 2.76 4.51
CA VAL A 132 -2.23 3.25 4.83
C VAL A 132 -3.28 2.63 3.90
N ILE A 133 -3.06 2.63 2.58
CA ILE A 133 -3.96 2.00 1.61
C ILE A 133 -4.10 0.49 1.84
N SER A 134 -3.04 -0.17 2.32
CA SER A 134 -3.02 -1.62 2.57
C SER A 134 -3.50 -2.02 3.96
N SER A 135 -3.72 -1.06 4.86
CA SER A 135 -4.02 -1.31 6.27
C SER A 135 -5.35 -2.03 6.45
N GLY A 136 -6.33 -1.77 5.57
CA GLY A 136 -7.71 -2.25 5.73
C GLY A 136 -8.50 -1.53 6.82
N HIS A 137 -7.93 -0.49 7.46
CA HIS A 137 -8.56 0.30 8.51
C HIS A 137 -9.29 1.51 7.94
N ARG A 138 -10.18 2.12 8.74
CA ARG A 138 -10.79 3.40 8.39
C ARG A 138 -9.70 4.49 8.42
N MET A 139 -9.75 5.41 7.47
CA MET A 139 -8.72 6.44 7.29
C MET A 139 -9.31 7.83 7.52
N ASN A 140 -8.50 8.75 8.06
CA ASN A 140 -8.82 10.17 8.06
C ASN A 140 -8.54 10.75 6.66
N THR A 141 -9.62 11.02 5.93
CA THR A 141 -9.63 11.56 4.56
C THR A 141 -8.87 12.88 4.44
N GLU A 142 -9.04 13.81 5.37
CA GLU A 142 -8.43 15.13 5.27
C GLU A 142 -6.91 15.04 5.42
N LYS A 143 -6.44 14.35 6.48
CA LYS A 143 -5.01 14.16 6.72
C LYS A 143 -4.32 13.42 5.58
N PHE A 144 -4.93 12.35 5.07
CA PHE A 144 -4.36 11.59 3.96
C PHE A 144 -4.33 12.38 2.65
N THR A 145 -5.35 13.20 2.38
CA THR A 145 -5.37 14.08 1.20
C THR A 145 -4.23 15.08 1.25
N THR A 146 -4.07 15.77 2.38
CA THR A 146 -2.97 16.72 2.61
C THR A 146 -1.61 16.03 2.46
N TYR A 147 -1.45 14.86 3.08
CA TYR A 147 -0.21 14.09 2.96
C TYR A 147 0.12 13.70 1.51
N CYS A 148 -0.88 13.26 0.75
CA CYS A 148 -0.70 12.93 -0.67
C CYS A 148 -0.37 14.17 -1.51
N HIS A 149 -1.01 15.31 -1.23
CA HIS A 149 -0.75 16.58 -1.90
C HIS A 149 0.68 17.08 -1.64
N ASP A 150 1.13 17.07 -0.38
CA ASP A 150 2.50 17.42 -0.01
C ASP A 150 3.54 16.50 -0.64
N THR A 151 3.21 15.21 -0.75
CA THR A 151 4.07 14.24 -1.44
C THR A 151 4.14 14.53 -2.94
N ALA A 152 3.02 14.94 -3.56
CA ALA A 152 2.98 15.33 -4.96
C ALA A 152 3.78 16.62 -5.20
N LEU A 153 3.68 17.61 -4.30
CA LEU A 153 4.49 18.83 -4.34
C LEU A 153 5.98 18.50 -4.29
N LEU A 154 6.40 17.71 -3.29
CA LEU A 154 7.78 17.25 -3.15
C LEU A 154 8.28 16.53 -4.40
N TYR A 155 7.44 15.68 -5.00
CA TYR A 155 7.78 14.97 -6.22
C TYR A 155 7.99 15.93 -7.40
N VAL A 156 7.10 16.92 -7.58
CA VAL A 156 7.20 17.90 -8.66
C VAL A 156 8.42 18.81 -8.47
N GLU A 157 8.75 19.19 -7.24
CA GLU A 157 9.93 19.98 -6.92
C GLU A 157 11.23 19.24 -7.27
N LEU A 158 11.35 17.97 -6.86
CA LEU A 158 12.55 17.17 -7.10
C LEU A 158 12.68 16.65 -8.53
N TYR A 159 11.55 16.30 -9.17
CA TYR A 159 11.52 15.52 -10.41
C TYR A 159 10.51 16.08 -11.42
N SER A 160 10.45 17.40 -11.57
CA SER A 160 9.55 18.13 -12.49
C SER A 160 9.57 17.60 -13.93
N TRP A 161 10.74 17.15 -14.40
CA TRP A 161 10.98 16.61 -15.73
C TRP A 161 10.43 15.19 -15.96
N HIS A 162 10.04 14.46 -14.90
CA HIS A 162 9.50 13.11 -15.00
C HIS A 162 8.01 13.08 -14.58
N PRO A 163 7.07 12.83 -15.49
CA PRO A 163 5.66 12.78 -15.14
C PRO A 163 5.34 11.55 -14.28
N MET A 164 4.50 11.74 -13.27
CA MET A 164 3.99 10.65 -12.43
C MET A 164 3.27 9.57 -13.26
N SER A 165 3.17 8.34 -12.73
CA SER A 165 2.29 7.35 -13.37
C SER A 165 0.82 7.69 -13.09
N PRO A 166 -0.14 7.25 -13.93
CA PRO A 166 -1.56 7.49 -13.68
C PRO A 166 -2.02 6.97 -12.32
N THR A 167 -1.39 5.90 -11.81
CA THR A 167 -1.69 5.31 -10.51
C THR A 167 -1.21 6.18 -9.34
N VAL A 168 -0.02 6.77 -9.45
CA VAL A 168 0.50 7.72 -8.45
C VAL A 168 -0.33 9.00 -8.48
N HIS A 169 -0.61 9.53 -9.67
CA HIS A 169 -1.43 10.73 -9.86
C HIS A 169 -2.84 10.60 -9.28
N LYS A 170 -3.47 9.41 -9.37
CA LYS A 170 -4.82 9.20 -8.85
C LYS A 170 -4.89 8.86 -7.36
N ALA A 171 -3.77 8.59 -6.70
CA ALA A 171 -3.75 8.20 -5.28
C ALA A 171 -4.44 9.22 -4.35
N PRO A 172 -4.30 10.55 -4.52
CA PRO A 172 -5.00 11.52 -3.69
C PRO A 172 -6.53 11.47 -3.85
N TRP A 173 -7.04 11.15 -5.04
CA TRP A 173 -8.46 11.18 -5.38
C TRP A 173 -9.26 9.98 -4.85
N TRP A 174 -8.58 8.99 -4.27
CA TRP A 174 -9.19 7.71 -3.94
C TRP A 174 -10.11 7.75 -2.70
N LEU A 175 -9.99 8.79 -1.88
CA LEU A 175 -10.77 8.97 -0.66
C LEU A 175 -12.25 9.29 -0.89
N ASN A 176 -12.64 9.71 -2.09
CA ASN A 176 -14.05 9.97 -2.43
C ASN A 176 -14.83 8.70 -2.80
N MET A 177 -14.30 7.49 -2.49
CA MET A 177 -15.05 6.25 -2.67
C MET A 177 -15.91 5.93 -1.43
N PRO A 178 -17.24 5.81 -1.56
CA PRO A 178 -18.12 5.38 -0.47
C PRO A 178 -18.00 3.87 -0.12
N TYR A 179 -17.07 3.12 -0.73
CA TYR A 179 -17.01 1.66 -0.63
C TYR A 179 -15.70 1.18 0.00
N TYR A 180 -15.57 1.41 1.31
CA TYR A 180 -14.71 0.61 2.18
C TYR A 180 -15.60 -0.38 2.97
N LYS A 181 -16.40 -1.17 2.25
CA LYS A 181 -17.07 -2.36 2.79
C LYS A 181 -16.86 -3.52 1.81
N SER A 182 -16.13 -4.53 2.31
CA SER A 182 -16.10 -5.95 1.92
C SER A 182 -16.11 -6.32 0.44
N GLU A 183 -14.97 -6.81 -0.06
CA GLU A 183 -14.82 -8.20 -0.56
C GLU A 183 -13.36 -8.44 -1.02
N PRO A 184 -12.72 -9.58 -0.66
CA PRO A 184 -11.38 -9.89 -1.13
C PRO A 184 -11.38 -10.20 -2.63
N CYS A 185 -10.63 -9.40 -3.38
CA CYS A 185 -10.35 -9.62 -4.80
C CYS A 185 -9.72 -11.01 -5.03
N GLN A 186 -10.48 -11.91 -5.66
CA GLN A 186 -10.03 -13.26 -5.98
C GLN A 186 -8.95 -13.21 -7.07
N LYS A 187 -7.82 -13.87 -6.80
CA LYS A 187 -6.72 -14.03 -7.77
C LYS A 187 -7.14 -15.06 -8.83
N ARG A 188 -7.05 -14.72 -10.11
CA ARG A 188 -7.10 -15.71 -11.20
C ARG A 188 -5.82 -16.56 -11.16
N GLN A 189 -5.97 -17.87 -11.06
CA GLN A 189 -4.88 -18.84 -11.21
C GLN A 189 -5.02 -19.64 -12.53
N PRO A 190 -3.93 -20.21 -13.09
CA PRO A 190 -3.97 -21.01 -14.31
C PRO A 190 -4.65 -22.37 -14.07
N ARG A 191 -5.19 -22.97 -15.13
CA ARG A 191 -6.02 -24.20 -15.10
C ARG A 191 -5.23 -25.47 -14.72
N PRO A 192 -5.64 -26.17 -13.64
CA PRO A 192 -5.87 -27.61 -13.65
C PRO A 192 -7.38 -27.91 -13.54
N GLU A 193 -7.77 -29.17 -13.70
CA GLU A 193 -9.15 -29.69 -13.81
C GLU A 193 -10.22 -28.87 -13.08
N ILE A 194 -11.15 -28.31 -13.86
CA ILE A 194 -12.15 -27.29 -13.48
C ILE A 194 -12.96 -27.69 -12.23
N ASN A 195 -13.22 -28.99 -12.04
CA ASN A 195 -14.06 -29.49 -10.96
C ASN A 195 -13.39 -29.34 -9.58
N ASN A 196 -12.08 -29.59 -9.48
CA ASN A 196 -11.37 -29.51 -8.20
C ASN A 196 -11.19 -28.06 -7.74
N VAL A 197 -10.93 -27.14 -8.66
CA VAL A 197 -10.78 -25.72 -8.34
C VAL A 197 -12.12 -25.11 -7.89
N LEU A 198 -13.21 -25.43 -8.60
CA LEU A 198 -14.54 -24.93 -8.24
C LEU A 198 -14.97 -25.46 -6.87
N ASN A 199 -14.77 -26.76 -6.60
CA ASN A 199 -15.09 -27.35 -5.31
C ASN A 199 -14.27 -26.74 -4.17
N VAL A 200 -12.97 -26.50 -4.39
CA VAL A 200 -12.11 -25.81 -3.41
C VAL A 200 -12.58 -24.37 -3.18
N LEU A 201 -12.99 -23.65 -4.23
CA LEU A 201 -13.52 -22.30 -4.10
C LEU A 201 -14.83 -22.28 -3.32
N LEU A 202 -15.79 -23.15 -3.67
CA LEU A 202 -17.09 -23.24 -2.98
C LEU A 202 -16.89 -23.55 -1.48
N LEU A 203 -16.04 -24.53 -1.16
CA LEU A 203 -15.71 -24.89 0.22
C LEU A 203 -14.91 -23.81 0.98
N THR A 204 -14.19 -22.93 0.28
CA THR A 204 -13.43 -21.84 0.94
C THR A 204 -14.18 -20.52 0.99
N SER A 205 -15.20 -20.34 0.15
CA SER A 205 -16.11 -19.19 0.17
C SER A 205 -17.29 -19.36 1.13
N ASP A 206 -17.62 -20.59 1.51
CA ASP A 206 -18.63 -20.88 2.54
C ASP A 206 -18.23 -20.16 3.85
N PRO A 207 -19.07 -19.31 4.46
CA PRO A 207 -18.74 -18.60 5.68
C PRO A 207 -18.61 -19.49 6.94
N TYR A 208 -19.24 -20.66 6.94
CA TYR A 208 -19.24 -21.62 8.06
C TYR A 208 -17.91 -22.36 8.20
N LEU A 209 -17.28 -22.75 7.09
CA LEU A 209 -16.02 -23.50 7.15
C LEU A 209 -14.83 -22.65 7.70
N PRO A 210 -14.64 -21.38 7.33
CA PRO A 210 -13.65 -20.47 7.93
C PRO A 210 -13.92 -20.06 9.37
N SER A 211 -15.15 -20.20 9.87
CA SER A 211 -15.46 -19.88 11.28
C SER A 211 -14.98 -20.98 12.23
N ILE A 212 -15.01 -22.24 11.77
CA ILE A 212 -14.57 -23.41 12.55
C ILE A 212 -13.07 -23.70 12.37
N ARG A 213 -12.48 -23.30 11.24
CA ARG A 213 -11.04 -23.50 10.99
C ARG A 213 -10.19 -22.67 11.95
N LEU A 214 -9.25 -23.33 12.61
CA LEU A 214 -8.18 -22.67 13.36
C LEU A 214 -7.38 -21.76 12.42
N LYS A 215 -7.48 -20.44 12.64
CA LYS A 215 -6.75 -19.46 11.84
C LYS A 215 -5.32 -19.35 12.39
N PRO A 216 -4.28 -19.59 11.59
CA PRO A 216 -2.91 -19.34 12.04
C PRO A 216 -2.78 -17.84 12.34
N GLN A 217 -2.42 -17.51 13.58
CA GLN A 217 -2.16 -16.13 13.97
C GLN A 217 -0.91 -15.64 13.23
N LYS A 218 -1.08 -14.64 12.37
CA LYS A 218 0.04 -13.97 11.71
C LYS A 218 0.44 -12.77 12.56
N ARG A 219 1.73 -12.71 12.95
CA ARG A 219 2.28 -11.52 13.59
C ARG A 219 2.18 -10.35 12.61
N SER A 220 1.45 -9.31 12.99
CA SER A 220 1.41 -8.04 12.26
C SER A 220 2.71 -7.28 12.52
N LYS A 221 3.20 -6.57 11.50
CA LYS A 221 4.21 -5.54 11.72
C LYS A 221 3.48 -4.28 12.20
N PRO A 222 4.02 -3.53 13.16
CA PRO A 222 3.43 -2.25 13.57
C PRO A 222 3.46 -1.28 12.39
N PHE A 223 2.47 -0.39 12.35
CA PHE A 223 2.42 0.66 11.36
C PHE A 223 3.49 1.72 11.64
N SER A 224 3.93 2.44 10.60
CA SER A 224 4.73 3.65 10.80
C SER A 224 3.95 4.70 11.61
N PHE A 225 4.68 5.58 12.31
CA PHE A 225 4.09 6.66 13.10
C PHE A 225 3.19 7.56 12.24
N GLU A 226 3.69 7.98 11.07
CA GLU A 226 2.93 8.78 10.11
C GLU A 226 1.67 8.06 9.59
N ALA A 227 1.75 6.75 9.34
CA ALA A 227 0.60 5.97 8.92
C ALA A 227 -0.46 5.92 10.04
N THR A 228 -0.02 5.68 11.28
CA THR A 228 -0.91 5.58 12.45
C THR A 228 -1.69 6.87 12.65
N GLU A 229 -1.06 8.03 12.46
CA GLU A 229 -1.72 9.34 12.60
C GLU A 229 -2.86 9.58 11.58
N MET A 230 -2.81 8.88 10.44
CA MET A 230 -3.81 8.92 9.38
C MET A 230 -4.88 7.82 9.50
N LEU A 231 -4.67 6.81 10.33
CA LEU A 231 -5.64 5.74 10.57
C LEU A 231 -6.55 6.11 11.74
N LEU A 232 -7.82 5.76 11.61
CA LEU A 232 -8.78 5.85 12.71
C LEU A 232 -8.70 4.56 13.54
N PRO A 233 -8.88 4.63 14.88
CA PRO A 233 -8.93 3.46 15.74
C PRO A 233 -9.97 2.44 15.26
N SER A 234 -9.69 1.15 15.46
CA SER A 234 -10.66 0.11 15.14
C SER A 234 -11.72 0.04 16.25
N GLU A 235 -12.99 -0.20 15.89
CA GLU A 235 -14.10 -0.29 16.87
C GLU A 235 -13.91 -1.47 17.85
N VAL A 236 -13.00 -2.40 17.56
CA VAL A 236 -12.66 -3.56 18.41
C VAL A 236 -11.80 -3.15 19.61
N ASP A 237 -11.00 -2.09 19.48
CA ASP A 237 -10.14 -1.59 20.55
C ASP A 237 -10.96 -0.84 21.62
N ALA A 238 -12.06 -0.19 21.21
CA ALA A 238 -12.98 0.50 22.12
C ALA A 238 -13.76 -0.46 23.04
N SER A 239 -14.05 -1.69 22.59
CA SER A 239 -14.72 -2.68 23.44
C SER A 239 -13.78 -3.32 24.48
N ASN A 240 -12.48 -3.37 24.22
CA ASN A 240 -11.51 -3.94 25.16
C ASN A 240 -11.24 -3.00 26.34
N GLU A 241 -11.20 -1.68 26.11
CA GLU A 241 -11.07 -0.68 27.19
C GLU A 241 -12.29 -0.68 28.14
N VAL A 242 -13.49 -1.00 27.61
CA VAL A 242 -14.71 -1.13 28.44
C VAL A 242 -14.68 -2.41 29.27
N ILE A 243 -14.10 -3.50 28.76
CA ILE A 243 -14.00 -4.76 29.52
C ILE A 243 -12.99 -4.62 30.68
N GLU A 244 -11.84 -3.98 30.44
CA GLU A 244 -10.80 -3.78 31.46
C GLU A 244 -11.31 -2.89 32.62
N SER A 245 -12.09 -1.85 32.32
CA SER A 245 -12.74 -1.02 33.36
C SER A 245 -13.89 -1.72 34.11
N THR A 246 -14.53 -2.73 33.52
CA THR A 246 -15.57 -3.52 34.20
C THR A 246 -14.99 -4.61 35.10
N GLU A 247 -13.82 -5.17 34.78
CA GLU A 247 -13.14 -6.15 35.63
C GLU A 247 -12.60 -5.51 36.92
N ASP A 248 -12.07 -4.29 36.83
CA ASP A 248 -11.64 -3.51 38.01
C ASP A 248 -12.82 -3.17 38.95
N PHE A 249 -14.02 -2.91 38.41
CA PHE A 249 -15.22 -2.64 39.21
C PHE A 249 -15.77 -3.90 39.92
N VAL A 250 -15.60 -5.08 39.32
CA VAL A 250 -16.02 -6.36 39.92
C VAL A 250 -15.06 -6.80 41.04
N GLN A 251 -13.79 -6.41 40.98
CA GLN A 251 -12.83 -6.67 42.06
C GLN A 251 -13.10 -5.84 43.32
N GLU A 252 -13.50 -4.56 43.19
CA GLU A 252 -13.89 -3.75 44.35
C GLU A 252 -15.18 -4.25 45.01
N ALA A 253 -16.15 -4.73 44.23
CA ALA A 253 -17.39 -5.28 44.79
C ALA A 253 -17.16 -6.59 45.58
N ASN A 254 -16.24 -7.45 45.12
CA ASN A 254 -15.93 -8.73 45.78
C ASN A 254 -15.08 -8.58 47.05
N TYR A 255 -14.41 -7.43 47.26
CA TYR A 255 -13.71 -7.14 48.51
C TYR A 255 -14.64 -6.67 49.64
N SER A 256 -15.87 -6.27 49.32
CA SER A 256 -16.83 -5.72 50.28
C SER A 256 -17.77 -6.73 50.96
N PHE A 257 -17.73 -8.02 50.59
CA PHE A 257 -18.71 -9.03 51.03
C PHE A 257 -18.18 -10.09 52.03
N HIS A 258 -17.01 -9.88 52.65
CA HIS A 258 -16.42 -10.86 53.57
C HIS A 258 -16.03 -10.29 54.94
N GLU A 259 -16.93 -9.60 55.63
CA GLU A 259 -16.84 -9.44 57.10
C GLU A 259 -18.24 -9.36 57.75
N GLU A 260 -18.95 -10.50 57.83
CA GLU A 260 -19.95 -10.68 58.90
C GLU A 260 -19.70 -12.03 59.58
N GLY A 261 -18.97 -11.96 60.69
CA GLY A 261 -18.68 -13.10 61.56
C GLY A 261 -19.92 -13.55 62.32
N TRP A 262 -20.20 -14.85 62.28
CA TRP A 262 -21.18 -15.48 63.16
C TRP A 262 -20.62 -15.52 64.58
N GLN A 263 -21.13 -14.65 65.46
CA GLN A 263 -21.02 -14.83 66.91
C GLN A 263 -22.05 -15.86 67.35
N THR A 264 -21.61 -17.06 67.73
CA THR A 264 -22.42 -18.01 68.50
C THR A 264 -22.18 -17.75 69.99
N SER A 265 -23.24 -17.34 70.69
CA SER A 265 -23.29 -17.19 72.14
C SER A 265 -23.68 -18.52 72.80
N ASP A 266 -22.82 -19.03 73.69
CA ASP A 266 -23.20 -19.97 74.76
C ASP A 266 -23.86 -19.22 75.94
#